data_AF-A0A523WML5-F1
#
_entry.id   AF-A0A523WML5-F1
#
_cell.length_a   1.000
_cell.length_b   1.000
_cell.length_c   1.000
_cell.angle_alpha   90.00
_cell.angle_beta   90.00
_cell.angle_gamma   90.00
#
_symmetry.space_group_name_H-M   'P 1'
#
loop_
_entity.id
_entity.type
_entity.pdbx_description
1 polymer ?
#
loop_
_entity_poly.entity_id
_entity_poly.type
_entity_poly.pdbx_seq_one_letter_code
_entity_poly.pdbx_strand_id
1 'polypeptide(L)'
;GSGKCVVGDTPVILGNGTILTMKELYRKYLKEGKVKTNGLETIIEIKPSLSLFSMNTNKIEGSNSSILYKGKTDSIIRIKTRSGRSVEVTPSHKLFKINEKGEIVQTKAENLRVGDFIAAVRKIETRNKKARFDLYELKEARVADTSIREELSQVLRNLRKERKLSLVGISKVNAESFIYKRNLPPLSLVKEVYSQTGLSLPIPKELRGARWGQIVHIPSQTSPELGEVLGLFIAEGYIRTKNTAVFTNGDDILLKQFTDLINYIFGIKTKKEIQKGKTPGILVHNKIFVDFIKAIDAGGNSSEKQIPSLILKSSDKILSAFLKGYYLGDGSFSQGEIELSTASKKLQIGLSYTLTRLGIFHLLAIKKFKEKNYYRIFIRGINNLKIFYKAMGKNSEKFDRIHKIKDYIDSKKTTYTSYDVVPLSSKLISNLYQSSKVTYSQLKTQGIEISNYIGNGERMSTSTFKRFAEFLKEDGEKDKYSQILRLSSLLDYIFCDRIVSTEEIKDPINVYDVCIPEKENFVGGHGPILLHNTVVQHQLSKWADAEIIIFTGCGE
;
A
#
# COMPACT_ATOMS: atom_id res chain seq x y z
N GLY A 1 7.21 -25.55 -19.18
CA GLY A 1 6.32 -24.38 -19.02
C GLY A 1 6.68 -23.61 -17.76
N SER A 2 6.62 -22.28 -17.82
CA SER A 2 6.67 -21.41 -16.62
C SER A 2 5.61 -21.84 -15.61
N GLY A 3 5.96 -21.88 -14.32
CA GLY A 3 5.07 -22.32 -13.25
C GLY A 3 3.92 -21.35 -12.94
N LYS A 4 3.49 -21.32 -11.68
CA LYS A 4 2.44 -20.41 -11.19
C LYS A 4 3.04 -19.01 -11.08
N CYS A 5 2.95 -18.19 -12.13
CA CYS A 5 3.63 -16.90 -12.18
C CYS A 5 2.67 -15.76 -12.51
N VAL A 6 3.10 -14.54 -12.23
CA VAL A 6 2.38 -13.28 -12.48
C VAL A 6 3.20 -12.39 -13.41
N VAL A 7 2.56 -11.46 -14.12
CA VAL A 7 3.29 -10.50 -14.96
C VAL A 7 4.11 -9.51 -14.12
N GLY A 8 5.17 -8.96 -14.71
CA GLY A 8 6.10 -8.06 -14.00
C GLY A 8 5.48 -6.80 -13.42
N ASP A 9 4.41 -6.28 -14.03
CA ASP A 9 3.72 -5.07 -13.58
C ASP A 9 2.75 -5.33 -12.41
N THR A 10 2.60 -6.59 -11.97
CA THR A 10 1.75 -6.95 -10.85
C THR A 10 2.27 -6.31 -9.56
N PRO A 11 1.49 -5.46 -8.88
CA PRO A 11 1.84 -4.92 -7.57
C PRO A 11 1.84 -6.01 -6.51
N VAL A 12 2.78 -5.93 -5.57
CA VAL A 12 2.89 -6.79 -4.39
C VAL A 12 3.18 -5.93 -3.16
N ILE A 13 2.56 -6.27 -2.03
CA ILE A 13 2.77 -5.59 -0.75
C ILE A 13 3.71 -6.41 0.14
N LEU A 14 4.77 -5.76 0.62
CA LEU A 14 5.72 -6.31 1.57
C LEU A 14 5.20 -6.17 3.01
N GLY A 15 5.70 -6.99 3.94
CA GLY A 15 5.29 -7.01 5.35
C GLY A 15 5.51 -5.67 6.09
N ASN A 16 6.40 -4.83 5.59
CA ASN A 16 6.61 -3.47 6.09
C ASN A 16 5.68 -2.42 5.45
N GLY A 17 4.73 -2.83 4.60
CA GLY A 17 3.78 -1.96 3.90
C GLY A 17 4.27 -1.39 2.56
N THR A 18 5.53 -1.61 2.17
CA THR A 18 6.04 -1.16 0.86
C THR A 18 5.28 -1.85 -0.27
N ILE A 19 4.94 -1.10 -1.33
CA ILE A 19 4.32 -1.65 -2.54
C ILE A 19 5.33 -1.51 -3.67
N LEU A 20 5.63 -2.62 -4.34
CA LEU A 20 6.47 -2.67 -5.53
C LEU A 20 5.78 -3.51 -6.58
N THR A 21 6.07 -3.27 -7.86
CA THR A 21 5.79 -4.27 -8.89
C THR A 21 6.72 -5.47 -8.74
N MET A 22 6.29 -6.65 -9.18
CA MET A 22 7.12 -7.86 -9.17
C MET A 22 8.46 -7.65 -9.91
N LYS A 23 8.44 -6.86 -10.99
CA LYS A 23 9.63 -6.47 -11.74
C LYS A 23 10.56 -5.55 -10.95
N GLU A 24 10.03 -4.55 -10.23
CA GLU A 24 10.82 -3.68 -9.34
C GLU A 24 11.43 -4.49 -8.19
N LEU A 25 10.63 -5.38 -7.57
CA LEU A 25 11.07 -6.27 -6.51
C LEU A 25 12.22 -7.19 -6.97
N TYR A 26 12.05 -7.85 -8.11
CA TYR A 26 13.06 -8.71 -8.71
C TYR A 26 14.35 -7.93 -9.03
N ARG A 27 14.24 -6.76 -9.67
CA ARG A 27 15.40 -5.91 -10.01
C ARG A 27 16.19 -5.46 -8.79
N LYS A 28 15.51 -5.19 -7.68
CA LYS A 28 16.15 -4.84 -6.41
C LYS A 28 17.03 -5.98 -5.93
N TYR A 29 16.44 -7.17 -5.80
CA TYR A 29 17.15 -8.33 -5.24
C TYR A 29 18.12 -9.00 -6.21
N LEU A 30 18.03 -8.71 -7.51
CA LEU A 30 19.04 -9.15 -8.49
C LEU A 30 20.43 -8.59 -8.16
N LYS A 31 20.51 -7.42 -7.50
CA LYS A 31 21.77 -6.78 -7.09
C LYS A 31 22.26 -7.24 -5.71
N GLU A 32 21.37 -7.74 -4.87
CA GLU A 32 21.63 -8.03 -3.45
C GLU A 32 21.71 -9.54 -3.15
N GLY A 33 21.01 -10.37 -3.91
CA GLY A 33 20.86 -11.80 -3.66
C GLY A 33 21.83 -12.68 -4.43
N LYS A 34 21.83 -13.98 -4.11
CA LYS A 34 22.57 -14.99 -4.88
C LYS A 34 21.77 -15.39 -6.09
N VAL A 35 22.31 -15.14 -7.28
CA VAL A 35 21.62 -15.35 -8.55
C VAL A 35 22.11 -16.65 -9.20
N LYS A 36 21.16 -17.44 -9.67
CA LYS A 36 21.40 -18.61 -10.51
C LYS A 36 20.51 -18.49 -11.75
N THR A 37 21.05 -18.79 -12.92
CA THR A 37 20.34 -18.69 -14.20
C THR A 37 20.50 -19.99 -14.97
N ASN A 38 19.39 -20.54 -15.47
CA ASN A 38 19.40 -21.70 -16.36
C ASN A 38 18.48 -21.41 -17.57
N GLY A 39 19.08 -21.22 -18.74
CA GLY A 39 18.36 -20.81 -19.95
C GLY A 39 17.59 -19.50 -19.77
N LEU A 40 16.26 -19.57 -19.88
CA LEU A 40 15.34 -18.43 -19.76
C LEU A 40 14.79 -18.24 -18.33
N GLU A 41 15.19 -19.11 -17.39
CA GLU A 41 14.75 -19.06 -16.01
C GLU A 41 15.86 -18.51 -15.10
N THR A 42 15.48 -17.72 -14.11
CA THR A 42 16.42 -17.16 -13.12
C THR A 42 15.81 -17.23 -11.74
N ILE A 43 16.59 -17.71 -10.77
CA ILE A 43 16.24 -17.73 -9.36
C ILE A 43 17.20 -16.84 -8.58
N ILE A 44 16.64 -16.10 -7.63
CA ILE A 44 17.39 -15.27 -6.69
C ILE A 44 17.10 -15.79 -5.29
N GLU A 45 18.13 -16.24 -4.61
CA GLU A 45 18.09 -16.53 -3.18
C GLU A 45 18.42 -15.25 -2.38
N ILE A 46 17.56 -14.89 -1.43
CA ILE A 46 17.64 -13.65 -0.65
C ILE A 46 17.95 -13.97 0.80
N LYS A 47 18.94 -13.25 1.37
CA LYS A 47 19.24 -13.23 2.81
C LYS A 47 19.42 -11.77 3.28
N PRO A 48 18.68 -11.29 4.30
CA PRO A 48 17.61 -11.97 5.04
C PRO A 48 16.33 -12.15 4.19
N SER A 49 15.42 -13.01 4.65
CA SER A 49 14.17 -13.28 3.94
C SER A 49 13.26 -12.06 3.84
N LEU A 50 12.57 -11.95 2.71
CA LEU A 50 11.58 -10.95 2.39
C LEU A 50 10.26 -11.28 3.09
N SER A 51 9.72 -10.33 3.87
CA SER A 51 8.38 -10.50 4.44
C SER A 51 7.30 -10.04 3.43
N LEU A 52 6.30 -10.89 3.22
CA LEU A 52 5.09 -10.66 2.40
C LEU A 52 3.83 -10.94 3.23
N PHE A 53 2.67 -10.48 2.78
CA PHE A 53 1.41 -10.89 3.39
C PHE A 53 0.85 -12.13 2.72
N SER A 54 0.44 -13.11 3.51
CA SER A 54 -0.24 -14.33 3.08
C SER A 54 -1.43 -14.64 3.99
N MET A 55 -2.41 -15.35 3.45
CA MET A 55 -3.57 -15.85 4.19
C MET A 55 -3.23 -17.22 4.79
N ASN A 56 -3.43 -17.36 6.10
CA ASN A 56 -3.44 -18.64 6.79
C ASN A 56 -4.89 -19.15 6.97
N THR A 57 -5.13 -20.15 7.83
CA THR A 57 -6.47 -20.71 8.06
C THR A 57 -7.51 -19.69 8.53
N ASN A 58 -7.11 -18.63 9.24
CA ASN A 58 -7.99 -17.73 9.98
C ASN A 58 -7.79 -16.23 9.70
N LYS A 59 -6.63 -15.80 9.18
CA LYS A 59 -6.27 -14.38 9.00
C LYS A 59 -5.21 -14.17 7.93
N ILE A 60 -4.98 -12.91 7.58
CA ILE A 60 -3.84 -12.49 6.75
C ILE A 60 -2.72 -12.01 7.67
N GLU A 61 -1.52 -12.54 7.51
CA GLU A 61 -0.35 -12.16 8.31
C GLU A 61 0.96 -12.18 7.50
N GLY A 62 2.03 -11.72 8.13
CA GLY A 62 3.36 -11.72 7.53
C GLY A 62 3.92 -13.14 7.40
N SER A 63 4.46 -13.46 6.23
CA SER A 63 5.18 -14.69 5.92
C SER A 63 6.48 -14.36 5.21
N ASN A 64 7.52 -15.13 5.50
CA ASN A 64 8.85 -14.88 4.95
C ASN A 64 9.10 -15.73 3.70
N SER A 65 9.66 -15.09 2.68
CA SER A 65 10.15 -15.73 1.46
C SER A 65 11.64 -15.48 1.30
N SER A 66 12.38 -16.48 0.84
CA SER A 66 13.80 -16.37 0.54
C SER A 66 14.10 -16.49 -0.96
N ILE A 67 13.09 -16.68 -1.82
CA ILE A 67 13.31 -17.05 -3.21
C ILE A 67 12.40 -16.24 -4.14
N LEU A 68 13.01 -15.59 -5.13
CA LEU A 68 12.32 -14.99 -6.27
C LEU A 68 12.63 -15.78 -7.53
N TYR A 69 11.63 -15.93 -8.38
CA TYR A 69 11.75 -16.60 -9.68
C TYR A 69 11.36 -15.65 -10.81
N LYS A 70 12.06 -15.78 -11.93
CA LYS A 70 11.70 -15.17 -13.22
C LYS A 70 11.74 -16.26 -14.29
N GLY A 71 10.74 -16.26 -15.16
CA GLY A 71 10.67 -17.12 -16.34
C GLY A 71 9.98 -16.43 -17.51
N LYS A 72 9.62 -17.20 -18.54
CA LYS A 72 8.84 -16.75 -19.70
C LYS A 72 7.65 -17.65 -19.95
N THR A 73 6.57 -17.05 -20.44
CA THR A 73 5.35 -17.74 -20.86
C THR A 73 4.87 -17.19 -22.20
N ASP A 74 4.18 -18.01 -22.98
CA ASP A 74 3.64 -17.63 -24.30
C ASP A 74 2.20 -17.11 -24.22
N SER A 75 1.56 -17.26 -23.05
CA SER A 75 0.21 -16.78 -22.83
C SER A 75 -0.06 -16.40 -21.37
N ILE A 76 -0.95 -15.43 -21.18
CA ILE A 76 -1.44 -15.01 -19.87
C ILE A 76 -2.96 -14.94 -19.87
N ILE A 77 -3.56 -15.15 -18.71
CA ILE A 77 -4.98 -14.91 -18.44
C ILE A 77 -5.10 -13.61 -17.66
N ARG A 78 -5.77 -12.62 -18.25
CA ARG A 78 -6.18 -11.39 -17.58
C ARG A 78 -7.56 -11.60 -16.96
N ILE A 79 -7.66 -11.40 -15.65
CA ILE A 79 -8.91 -11.50 -14.90
C ILE A 79 -9.27 -10.13 -14.34
N LYS A 80 -10.52 -9.71 -14.54
CA LYS A 80 -11.10 -8.51 -13.93
C LYS A 80 -12.31 -8.88 -13.10
N THR A 81 -12.42 -8.27 -11.93
CA THR A 81 -13.54 -8.49 -11.01
C THR A 81 -14.49 -7.31 -10.98
N ARG A 82 -15.68 -7.52 -10.40
CA ARG A 82 -16.75 -6.53 -10.30
C ARG A 82 -16.35 -5.33 -9.46
N SER A 83 -15.48 -5.52 -8.46
CA SER A 83 -14.94 -4.41 -7.67
C SER A 83 -13.87 -3.60 -8.42
N GLY A 84 -13.51 -3.98 -9.66
CA GLY A 84 -12.48 -3.33 -10.47
C GLY A 84 -11.06 -3.81 -10.20
N ARG A 85 -10.88 -4.84 -9.36
CA ARG A 85 -9.58 -5.48 -9.17
C ARG A 85 -9.21 -6.27 -10.40
N SER A 86 -7.91 -6.38 -10.67
CA SER A 86 -7.43 -7.18 -11.79
C SER A 86 -6.06 -7.79 -11.57
N VAL A 87 -5.82 -8.90 -12.25
CA VAL A 87 -4.54 -9.60 -12.24
C VAL A 87 -4.29 -10.25 -13.61
N GLU A 88 -3.02 -10.37 -13.97
CA GLU A 88 -2.56 -11.06 -15.17
C GLU A 88 -1.58 -12.16 -14.74
N VAL A 89 -1.95 -13.40 -15.03
CA VAL A 89 -1.26 -14.59 -14.51
C VAL A 89 -1.08 -15.64 -15.60
N THR A 90 -0.16 -16.60 -15.39
CA THR A 90 -0.05 -17.75 -16.29
C THR A 90 -1.32 -18.61 -16.25
N PRO A 91 -1.70 -19.31 -17.35
CA PRO A 91 -2.89 -20.19 -17.37
C PRO A 91 -2.95 -21.20 -16.21
N SER A 92 -1.79 -21.74 -15.81
CA SER A 92 -1.65 -22.68 -14.70
C SER A 92 -1.67 -22.05 -13.31
N HIS A 93 -1.59 -20.72 -13.19
CA HIS A 93 -1.60 -20.02 -11.90
C HIS A 93 -2.94 -20.26 -11.19
N LYS A 94 -2.91 -20.60 -9.90
CA LYS A 94 -4.13 -20.88 -9.14
C LYS A 94 -4.62 -19.63 -8.40
N LEU A 95 -5.93 -19.44 -8.35
CA LEU A 95 -6.61 -18.44 -7.53
C LEU A 95 -7.59 -19.14 -6.60
N PHE A 96 -7.96 -18.45 -5.53
CA PHE A 96 -8.84 -18.98 -4.48
C PHE A 96 -10.31 -18.71 -4.84
N LYS A 97 -10.96 -19.67 -5.49
CA LYS A 97 -12.39 -19.61 -5.86
C LYS A 97 -13.24 -19.93 -4.64
N ILE A 98 -14.28 -19.14 -4.40
CA ILE A 98 -15.27 -19.38 -3.34
C ILE A 98 -16.52 -19.92 -4.02
N ASN A 99 -16.82 -21.20 -3.81
CA ASN A 99 -17.91 -21.87 -4.51
C ASN A 99 -19.26 -21.69 -3.79
N GLU A 100 -20.32 -22.25 -4.39
CA GLU A 100 -21.69 -22.15 -3.89
C GLU A 100 -21.98 -22.90 -2.60
N LYS A 101 -21.02 -23.71 -2.15
CA LYS A 101 -21.03 -24.39 -0.86
C LYS A 101 -20.30 -23.60 0.22
N GLY A 102 -19.67 -22.47 -0.13
CA GLY A 102 -18.82 -21.70 0.77
C GLY A 102 -17.42 -22.29 0.97
N GLU A 103 -16.97 -23.19 0.08
CA GLU A 103 -15.62 -23.77 0.11
C GLU A 103 -14.65 -22.84 -0.62
N ILE A 104 -13.42 -22.72 -0.10
CA ILE A 104 -12.33 -22.03 -0.79
C ILE A 104 -11.50 -23.07 -1.54
N VAL A 105 -11.64 -23.10 -2.86
CA VAL A 105 -11.01 -24.09 -3.74
C VAL A 105 -9.97 -23.42 -4.62
N GLN A 106 -8.76 -23.97 -4.65
CA GLN A 106 -7.72 -23.49 -5.56
C GLN A 106 -8.05 -23.87 -7.00
N THR A 107 -8.28 -22.90 -7.87
CA THR A 107 -8.69 -23.11 -9.27
C THR A 107 -7.68 -22.45 -10.20
N LYS A 108 -7.22 -23.17 -11.23
CA LYS A 108 -6.34 -22.60 -12.26
C LYS A 108 -7.01 -21.44 -13.00
N ALA A 109 -6.24 -20.43 -13.41
CA ALA A 109 -6.74 -19.26 -14.10
C ALA A 109 -7.46 -19.62 -15.41
N GLU A 110 -6.94 -20.59 -16.16
CA GLU A 110 -7.56 -21.12 -17.39
C GLU A 110 -8.94 -21.76 -17.19
N ASN A 111 -9.26 -22.18 -15.96
CA ASN A 111 -10.53 -22.84 -15.61
C ASN A 111 -11.54 -21.88 -14.97
N LEU A 112 -11.15 -20.65 -14.64
CA LEU A 112 -12.06 -19.66 -14.11
C LEU A 112 -12.97 -19.11 -15.21
N ARG A 113 -14.21 -18.78 -14.83
CA ARG A 113 -15.22 -18.27 -15.75
C ARG A 113 -15.85 -16.99 -15.21
N VAL A 114 -16.43 -16.20 -16.11
CA VAL A 114 -17.26 -15.05 -15.73
C VAL A 114 -18.40 -15.54 -14.83
N GLY A 115 -18.63 -14.84 -13.71
CA GLY A 115 -19.60 -15.24 -12.70
C GLY A 115 -19.01 -15.97 -11.49
N ASP A 116 -17.81 -16.57 -11.61
CA ASP A 116 -17.10 -17.16 -10.48
C ASP A 116 -16.73 -16.09 -9.45
N PHE A 117 -16.63 -16.48 -8.18
CA PHE A 117 -16.17 -15.60 -7.10
C PHE A 117 -14.76 -15.99 -6.67
N ILE A 118 -13.87 -15.02 -6.56
CA ILE A 118 -12.51 -15.22 -6.04
C ILE A 118 -12.30 -14.43 -4.74
N ALA A 119 -11.39 -14.90 -3.90
CA ALA A 119 -11.02 -14.23 -2.67
C ALA A 119 -10.15 -12.99 -2.95
N ALA A 120 -10.74 -11.81 -2.72
CA ALA A 120 -10.02 -10.55 -2.71
C ALA A 120 -9.81 -10.05 -1.28
N VAL A 121 -8.81 -9.21 -1.05
CA VAL A 121 -8.40 -8.84 0.31
C VAL A 121 -9.19 -7.62 0.80
N ARG A 122 -9.83 -7.78 1.96
CA ARG A 122 -10.58 -6.75 2.69
C ARG A 122 -9.70 -5.96 3.64
N LYS A 123 -8.86 -6.64 4.42
CA LYS A 123 -8.06 -6.03 5.48
C LYS A 123 -6.65 -6.61 5.55
N ILE A 124 -5.66 -5.72 5.70
CA ILE A 124 -4.26 -6.10 5.96
C ILE A 124 -3.81 -5.40 7.23
N GLU A 125 -3.35 -6.16 8.21
CA GLU A 125 -2.85 -5.60 9.47
C GLU A 125 -1.33 -5.47 9.43
N THR A 126 -0.84 -4.27 9.70
CA THR A 126 0.61 -4.01 9.79
C THR A 126 1.00 -3.67 11.22
N ARG A 127 2.21 -4.05 11.64
CA ARG A 127 2.77 -3.67 12.95
C ARG A 127 3.68 -2.44 12.84
N ASN A 128 3.47 -1.63 11.81
CA ASN A 128 4.31 -0.50 11.48
C ASN A 128 4.21 0.61 12.55
N LYS A 129 5.36 1.21 12.87
CA LYS A 129 5.47 2.38 13.76
C LYS A 129 5.76 3.63 12.92
N LYS A 130 6.63 4.51 13.40
CA LYS A 130 7.11 5.66 12.61
C LYS A 130 8.21 5.17 11.68
N ALA A 131 8.05 5.37 10.38
CA ALA A 131 9.12 5.13 9.42
C ALA A 131 10.20 6.20 9.59
N ARG A 132 11.45 5.84 9.27
CA ARG A 132 12.61 6.74 9.33
C ARG A 132 12.97 7.21 7.92
N PHE A 133 13.38 8.47 7.83
CA PHE A 133 13.97 9.06 6.64
C PHE A 133 15.46 9.29 6.90
N ASP A 134 16.32 8.83 5.98
CA ASP A 134 17.76 9.11 6.05
C ASP A 134 18.02 10.55 5.59
N LEU A 135 18.26 11.44 6.56
CA LEU A 135 18.54 12.86 6.27
C LEU A 135 19.73 13.04 5.33
N TYR A 136 20.69 12.10 5.32
CA TYR A 136 21.85 12.17 4.45
C TYR A 136 21.54 11.90 2.97
N GLU A 137 20.32 11.51 2.61
CA GLU A 137 19.85 11.56 1.22
C GLU A 137 19.82 13.00 0.68
N LEU A 138 19.72 14.01 1.55
CA LEU A 138 19.76 15.43 1.23
C LEU A 138 21.22 15.93 1.10
N LYS A 139 22.00 15.30 0.23
CA LYS A 139 23.47 15.46 0.10
C LYS A 139 24.00 16.91 0.22
N GLU A 140 23.32 17.84 -0.44
CA GLU A 140 23.73 19.26 -0.52
C GLU A 140 23.25 20.13 0.65
N ALA A 141 22.36 19.63 1.50
CA ALA A 141 21.94 20.34 2.70
C ALA A 141 23.12 20.48 3.66
N ARG A 142 23.23 21.64 4.32
CA ARG A 142 24.36 21.93 5.22
C ARG A 142 23.92 21.85 6.67
N VAL A 143 24.76 21.25 7.50
CA VAL A 143 24.51 21.09 8.94
C VAL A 143 24.72 22.42 9.65
N ALA A 144 23.68 22.94 10.28
CA ALA A 144 23.74 24.16 11.09
C ALA A 144 23.96 23.86 12.59
N ASP A 145 23.60 22.66 13.05
CA ASP A 145 23.75 22.21 14.44
C ASP A 145 25.14 22.51 15.00
N THR A 146 25.21 23.27 16.09
CA THR A 146 26.49 23.67 16.70
C THR A 146 27.25 22.48 17.29
N SER A 147 26.56 21.54 17.93
CA SER A 147 27.18 20.34 18.54
C SER A 147 27.85 19.46 17.49
N ILE A 148 27.14 19.14 16.40
CA ILE A 148 27.67 18.30 15.30
C ILE A 148 28.88 18.98 14.65
N ARG A 149 28.85 20.31 14.48
CA ARG A 149 29.99 21.06 13.93
C ARG A 149 31.20 21.04 14.88
N GLU A 150 30.99 21.03 16.19
CA GLU A 150 32.09 20.90 17.16
C GLU A 150 32.71 19.50 17.09
N GLU A 151 31.88 18.45 17.09
CA GLU A 151 32.33 17.06 16.95
C GLU A 151 33.11 16.86 15.64
N LEU A 152 32.57 17.32 14.51
CA LEU A 152 33.24 17.24 13.21
C LEU A 152 34.58 17.99 13.22
N SER A 153 34.65 19.16 13.85
CA SER A 153 35.88 19.92 14.02
C SER A 153 36.93 19.09 14.76
N GLN A 154 36.56 18.42 15.85
CA GLN A 154 37.46 17.57 16.62
C GLN A 154 37.94 16.36 15.81
N VAL A 155 37.03 15.70 15.08
CA VAL A 155 37.36 14.58 14.19
C VAL A 155 38.37 15.01 13.12
N LEU A 156 38.13 16.13 12.44
CA LEU A 156 39.03 16.65 11.42
C LEU A 156 40.38 17.09 12.00
N ARG A 157 40.43 17.63 13.23
CA ARG A 157 41.69 17.94 13.93
C ARG A 157 42.50 16.67 14.19
N ASN A 158 41.86 15.58 14.62
CA ASN A 158 42.52 14.30 14.87
C ASN A 158 43.05 13.71 13.56
N LEU A 159 42.22 13.64 12.51
CA LEU A 159 42.65 13.19 11.18
C LEU A 159 43.81 14.02 10.62
N ARG A 160 43.83 15.33 10.88
CA ARG A 160 44.95 16.21 10.50
C ARG A 160 46.23 15.86 11.25
N LYS A 161 46.15 15.68 12.57
CA LYS A 161 47.30 15.28 13.41
C LYS A 161 47.89 13.95 12.94
N GLU A 162 47.03 13.00 12.58
CA GLU A 162 47.42 11.68 12.08
C GLU A 162 47.82 11.65 10.59
N ARG A 163 47.82 12.80 9.89
CA ARG A 163 48.08 12.90 8.44
C ARG A 163 47.13 12.06 7.57
N LYS A 164 45.91 11.81 8.04
CA LYS A 164 44.86 10.99 7.39
C LYS A 164 43.79 11.81 6.66
N LEU A 165 43.94 13.13 6.53
CA LEU A 165 42.95 13.98 5.84
C LEU A 165 42.71 13.60 4.38
N SER A 166 43.72 13.06 3.68
CA SER A 166 43.56 12.60 2.29
C SER A 166 42.63 11.39 2.16
N LEU A 167 42.38 10.63 3.24
CA LEU A 167 41.51 9.45 3.22
C LEU A 167 40.02 9.81 3.21
N VAL A 168 39.65 11.05 3.56
CA VAL A 168 38.26 11.51 3.67
C VAL A 168 37.83 12.42 2.51
N GLY A 169 38.55 12.39 1.38
CA GLY A 169 38.16 13.07 0.14
C GLY A 169 38.08 14.61 0.22
N ILE A 170 38.61 15.21 1.29
CA ILE A 170 38.48 16.65 1.57
C ILE A 170 39.75 17.42 1.20
N SER A 171 39.59 18.58 0.55
CA SER A 171 40.72 19.49 0.34
C SER A 171 41.20 20.09 1.67
N LYS A 172 42.51 20.38 1.78
CA LYS A 172 43.09 21.02 2.98
C LYS A 172 42.38 22.32 3.34
N VAL A 173 42.04 23.15 2.34
CA VAL A 173 41.33 24.43 2.51
C VAL A 173 39.94 24.21 3.12
N ASN A 174 39.18 23.24 2.62
CA ASN A 174 37.86 22.92 3.16
C ASN A 174 37.98 22.34 4.58
N ALA A 175 38.95 21.46 4.83
CA ALA A 175 39.20 20.91 6.17
C ALA A 175 39.46 22.02 7.19
N GLU A 176 40.34 22.97 6.89
CA GLU A 176 40.58 24.12 7.76
C GLU A 176 39.31 24.93 7.99
N SER A 177 38.54 25.19 6.95
CA SER A 177 37.29 25.93 7.07
C SER A 177 36.31 25.28 8.05
N PHE A 178 36.24 23.94 8.12
CA PHE A 178 35.35 23.24 9.06
C PHE A 178 35.97 23.08 10.45
N ILE A 179 37.28 22.88 10.56
CA ILE A 179 38.03 22.86 11.84
C ILE A 179 37.88 24.19 12.59
N TYR A 180 37.88 25.31 11.86
CA TYR A 180 37.67 26.64 12.42
C TYR A 180 36.20 27.10 12.33
N LYS A 181 35.28 26.20 11.94
CA LYS A 181 33.82 26.43 11.89
C LYS A 181 33.40 27.67 11.07
N ARG A 182 34.20 28.05 10.07
CA ARG A 182 33.96 29.20 9.17
C ARG A 182 32.82 28.95 8.18
N ASN A 183 32.62 27.70 7.77
CA ASN A 183 31.57 27.29 6.84
C ASN A 183 30.71 26.16 7.43
N LEU A 184 29.47 26.04 6.95
CA LEU A 184 28.59 24.93 7.28
C LEU A 184 28.91 23.72 6.38
N PRO A 185 29.21 22.53 6.94
CA PRO A 185 29.55 21.35 6.17
C PRO A 185 28.30 20.75 5.49
N PRO A 186 28.38 20.34 4.21
CA PRO A 186 27.29 19.61 3.57
C PRO A 186 27.16 18.18 4.14
N LEU A 187 25.96 17.61 4.08
CA LEU A 187 25.69 16.27 4.60
C LEU A 187 26.51 15.19 3.89
N SER A 188 26.76 15.34 2.59
CA SER A 188 27.63 14.43 1.83
C SER A 188 29.02 14.31 2.47
N LEU A 189 29.62 15.45 2.83
CA LEU A 189 30.94 15.48 3.46
C LEU A 189 30.91 14.90 4.88
N VAL A 190 29.90 15.24 5.68
CA VAL A 190 29.76 14.68 7.04
C VAL A 190 29.64 13.15 6.95
N LYS A 191 28.86 12.62 6.00
CA LYS A 191 28.73 11.18 5.77
C LYS A 191 30.06 10.53 5.43
N GLU A 192 30.81 11.13 4.51
CA GLU A 192 32.12 10.64 4.07
C GLU A 192 33.11 10.59 5.24
N VAL A 193 33.27 11.69 5.98
CA VAL A 193 34.21 11.78 7.12
C VAL A 193 33.90 10.73 8.18
N TYR A 194 32.63 10.59 8.60
CA TYR A 194 32.25 9.63 9.64
C TYR A 194 32.35 8.18 9.16
N SER A 195 32.09 7.91 7.88
CA SER A 195 32.22 6.55 7.33
C SER A 195 33.67 6.02 7.38
N GLN A 196 34.66 6.91 7.23
CA GLN A 196 36.09 6.55 7.26
C GLN A 196 36.66 6.43 8.68
N THR A 197 35.99 6.99 9.68
CA THR A 197 36.44 6.94 11.09
C THR A 197 35.77 5.83 11.89
N GLY A 198 34.76 5.16 11.33
CA GLY A 198 33.96 4.16 12.04
C GLY A 198 33.05 4.75 13.14
N LEU A 199 32.95 6.08 13.22
CA LEU A 199 32.06 6.75 14.17
C LEU A 199 30.61 6.67 13.70
N SER A 200 29.68 6.68 14.66
CA SER A 200 28.25 6.74 14.35
C SER A 200 27.88 8.07 13.72
N LEU A 201 27.09 8.03 12.63
CA LEU A 201 26.63 9.24 11.96
C LEU A 201 25.71 10.05 12.88
N PRO A 202 25.98 11.36 13.08
CA PRO A 202 25.12 12.21 13.88
C PRO A 202 23.79 12.47 13.14
N ILE A 203 22.71 12.74 13.88
CA ILE A 203 21.41 13.06 13.30
C ILE A 203 21.19 14.58 13.39
N PRO A 204 21.33 15.33 12.28
CA PRO A 204 21.17 16.78 12.27
C PRO A 204 19.71 17.17 12.52
N LYS A 205 19.50 18.26 13.27
CA LYS A 205 18.17 18.83 13.52
C LYS A 205 17.95 20.11 12.73
N GLU A 206 19.02 20.83 12.40
CA GLU A 206 18.99 22.12 11.76
C GLU A 206 19.78 22.08 10.46
N LEU A 207 19.09 22.30 9.34
CA LEU A 207 19.68 22.26 8.01
C LEU A 207 19.55 23.60 7.29
N ARG A 208 20.52 23.91 6.45
CA ARG A 208 20.54 25.14 5.63
C ARG A 208 20.88 24.83 4.17
N GLY A 209 20.04 25.31 3.24
CA GLY A 209 20.17 24.98 1.81
C GLY A 209 21.14 25.88 1.05
N ALA A 210 21.46 27.07 1.58
CA ALA A 210 22.37 28.04 1.00
C ALA A 210 23.02 28.88 2.11
N ARG A 211 24.12 29.58 1.80
CA ARG A 211 24.88 30.40 2.78
C ARG A 211 24.01 31.39 3.55
N TRP A 212 23.01 31.98 2.90
CA TRP A 212 22.05 32.93 3.49
C TRP A 212 20.62 32.39 3.58
N GLY A 213 20.40 31.09 3.35
CA GLY A 213 19.06 30.48 3.39
C GLY A 213 18.45 30.45 4.79
N GLN A 214 17.16 30.18 4.91
CA GLN A 214 16.53 29.92 6.21
C GLN A 214 17.07 28.61 6.81
N ILE A 215 17.25 28.56 8.14
CA ILE A 215 17.44 27.30 8.87
C ILE A 215 16.08 26.59 8.91
N VAL A 216 16.07 25.31 8.57
CA VAL A 216 14.86 24.48 8.54
C VAL A 216 15.09 23.17 9.26
N HIS A 217 13.98 22.54 9.63
CA HIS A 217 13.95 21.20 10.20
C HIS A 217 13.43 20.24 9.13
N ILE A 218 14.06 19.08 9.00
CA ILE A 218 13.51 17.97 8.22
C ILE A 218 13.32 16.80 9.19
N PRO A 219 12.08 16.28 9.34
CA PRO A 219 11.84 15.21 10.29
C PRO A 219 12.54 13.93 9.85
N SER A 220 13.38 13.36 10.72
CA SER A 220 14.00 12.04 10.50
C SER A 220 13.03 10.88 10.73
N GLN A 221 11.83 11.16 11.23
CA GLN A 221 10.76 10.19 11.46
C GLN A 221 9.41 10.74 11.02
N THR A 222 8.56 9.86 10.49
CA THR A 222 7.21 10.24 10.10
C THR A 222 6.33 10.58 11.31
N SER A 223 5.45 11.56 11.14
CA SER A 223 4.38 11.91 12.08
C SER A 223 3.03 12.02 11.33
N PRO A 224 1.89 12.03 12.04
CA PRO A 224 0.59 12.29 11.42
C PRO A 224 0.55 13.62 10.65
N GLU A 225 1.17 14.66 11.18
CA GLU A 225 1.24 15.99 10.57
C GLU A 225 2.00 15.95 9.24
N LEU A 226 3.13 15.23 9.19
CA LEU A 226 3.86 14.99 7.94
C LEU A 226 3.02 14.19 6.94
N GLY A 227 2.28 13.18 7.42
CA GLY A 227 1.32 12.44 6.61
C GLY A 227 0.31 13.36 5.93
N GLU A 228 -0.32 14.24 6.71
CA GLU A 228 -1.31 15.21 6.21
C GLU A 228 -0.71 16.18 5.18
N VAL A 229 0.48 16.74 5.45
CA VAL A 229 1.20 17.60 4.48
C VAL A 229 1.44 16.87 3.17
N LEU A 230 1.95 15.64 3.22
CA LEU A 230 2.23 14.86 2.01
C LEU A 230 0.95 14.46 1.28
N GLY A 231 -0.15 14.19 2.00
CA GLY A 231 -1.46 13.94 1.41
C GLY A 231 -1.96 15.15 0.61
N LEU A 232 -1.94 16.33 1.24
CA LEU A 232 -2.33 17.60 0.60
C LEU A 232 -1.43 17.93 -0.60
N PHE A 233 -0.12 17.79 -0.41
CA PHE A 233 0.86 18.09 -1.46
C PHE A 233 0.74 17.13 -2.65
N ILE A 234 0.45 15.85 -2.43
CA ILE A 234 0.25 14.91 -3.53
C ILE A 234 -1.08 15.14 -4.22
N ALA A 235 -2.13 15.58 -3.52
CA ALA A 235 -3.38 15.98 -4.15
C ALA A 235 -3.16 17.17 -5.11
N GLU A 236 -2.72 18.32 -4.58
CA GLU A 236 -2.76 19.59 -5.34
C GLU A 236 -1.44 20.37 -5.34
N GLY A 237 -0.37 19.79 -4.81
CA GLY A 237 0.97 20.36 -4.84
C GLY A 237 1.75 20.01 -6.12
N TYR A 238 2.72 20.87 -6.43
CA TYR A 238 3.71 20.67 -7.48
C TYR A 238 5.01 21.42 -7.18
N ILE A 239 6.10 20.99 -7.81
CA ILE A 239 7.41 21.67 -7.74
C ILE A 239 7.48 22.66 -8.92
N ARG A 240 7.53 23.96 -8.62
CA ARG A 240 7.61 25.03 -9.64
C ARG A 240 9.04 25.26 -10.11
N THR A 241 9.99 25.24 -9.18
CA THR A 241 11.43 25.46 -9.46
C THR A 241 12.29 24.60 -8.53
N LYS A 242 13.61 24.61 -8.72
CA LYS A 242 14.57 23.93 -7.83
C LYS A 242 14.47 24.34 -6.36
N ASN A 243 13.86 25.48 -6.05
CA ASN A 243 13.77 26.04 -4.71
C ASN A 243 12.32 26.38 -4.30
N THR A 244 11.31 26.05 -5.10
CA THR A 244 9.93 26.46 -4.82
C THR A 244 8.96 25.32 -5.10
N ALA A 245 8.26 24.92 -4.05
CA ALA A 245 7.08 24.09 -4.14
C ALA A 245 5.83 24.97 -3.95
N VAL A 246 4.73 24.57 -4.56
CA VAL A 246 3.45 25.29 -4.52
C VAL A 246 2.35 24.31 -4.17
N PHE A 247 1.44 24.70 -3.28
CA PHE A 247 0.18 24.02 -3.00
C PHE A 247 -0.96 24.97 -3.37
N THR A 248 -1.88 24.56 -4.24
CA THR A 248 -3.01 25.41 -4.69
C THR A 248 -4.33 24.80 -4.28
N ASN A 249 -5.22 25.57 -3.68
CA ASN A 249 -6.58 25.12 -3.33
C ASN A 249 -7.52 26.35 -3.24
N GLY A 250 -8.80 26.15 -3.54
CA GLY A 250 -9.82 27.20 -3.44
C GLY A 250 -10.34 27.46 -2.02
N ASP A 251 -10.09 26.55 -1.08
CA ASP A 251 -10.52 26.62 0.32
C ASP A 251 -9.43 27.29 1.19
N ASP A 252 -9.74 28.47 1.71
CA ASP A 252 -8.85 29.24 2.58
C ASP A 252 -8.51 28.51 3.89
N ILE A 253 -9.40 27.64 4.41
CA ILE A 253 -9.14 26.83 5.59
C ILE A 253 -8.02 25.82 5.29
N LEU A 254 -8.03 25.22 4.09
CA LEU A 254 -6.97 24.30 3.67
C LEU A 254 -5.64 25.02 3.39
N LEU A 255 -5.67 26.20 2.77
CA LEU A 255 -4.46 27.01 2.57
C LEU A 255 -3.82 27.40 3.92
N LYS A 256 -4.64 27.77 4.90
CA LYS A 256 -4.17 28.05 6.27
C LYS A 256 -3.63 26.80 6.94
N GLN A 257 -4.35 25.67 6.89
CA GLN A 257 -3.91 24.40 7.46
C GLN A 257 -2.55 23.97 6.88
N PHE A 258 -2.37 24.05 5.56
CA PHE A 258 -1.11 23.71 4.91
C PHE A 258 0.03 24.64 5.38
N THR A 259 -0.23 25.94 5.49
CA THR A 259 0.74 26.92 6.00
C THR A 259 1.16 26.62 7.43
N ASP A 260 0.18 26.36 8.32
CA ASP A 260 0.42 26.07 9.73
C ASP A 260 1.26 24.78 9.88
N LEU A 261 0.95 23.73 9.11
CA LEU A 261 1.70 22.48 9.12
C LEU A 261 3.13 22.63 8.57
N ILE A 262 3.32 23.39 7.49
CA ILE A 262 4.66 23.65 6.92
C ILE A 262 5.53 24.38 7.94
N ASN A 263 4.99 25.39 8.61
CA ASN A 263 5.70 26.10 9.66
C ASN A 263 5.99 25.21 10.86
N TYR A 264 5.00 24.43 11.32
CA TYR A 264 5.16 23.54 12.48
C TYR A 264 6.21 22.44 12.27
N ILE A 265 6.21 21.78 11.12
CA ILE A 265 7.08 20.62 10.86
C ILE A 265 8.47 21.07 10.42
N PHE A 266 8.54 22.07 9.55
CA PHE A 266 9.78 22.44 8.86
C PHE A 266 10.37 23.76 9.33
N GLY A 267 9.63 24.56 10.11
CA GLY A 267 10.01 25.92 10.47
C GLY A 267 9.98 26.90 9.29
N ILE A 268 9.34 26.54 8.17
CA ILE A 268 9.36 27.35 6.94
C ILE A 268 8.21 28.34 6.92
N LYS A 269 8.53 29.62 6.73
CA LYS A 269 7.50 30.64 6.45
C LYS A 269 7.05 30.53 5.00
N THR A 270 5.74 30.47 4.79
CA THR A 270 5.14 30.39 3.46
C THR A 270 4.66 31.76 2.98
N LYS A 271 4.40 31.88 1.67
CA LYS A 271 3.79 33.09 1.07
C LYS A 271 2.52 32.71 0.32
N LYS A 272 1.42 33.41 0.58
CA LYS A 272 0.19 33.29 -0.23
C LYS A 272 0.37 34.05 -1.55
N GLU A 273 0.07 33.39 -2.67
CA GLU A 273 0.01 33.96 -4.01
C GLU A 273 -1.44 33.94 -4.48
N ILE A 274 -1.95 35.10 -4.89
CA ILE A 274 -3.27 35.28 -5.47
C ILE A 274 -3.07 35.95 -6.82
N GLN A 275 -3.56 35.32 -7.89
CA GLN A 275 -3.52 35.85 -9.24
C GLN A 275 -4.94 35.88 -9.81
N LYS A 276 -5.30 36.95 -10.53
CA LYS A 276 -6.65 37.10 -11.11
C LYS A 276 -6.96 35.91 -12.04
N GLY A 277 -8.11 35.27 -11.81
CA GLY A 277 -8.57 34.12 -12.62
C GLY A 277 -7.87 32.79 -12.34
N LYS A 278 -7.05 32.69 -11.28
CA LYS A 278 -6.39 31.43 -10.88
C LYS A 278 -6.71 31.07 -9.43
N THR A 279 -6.70 29.77 -9.15
CA THR A 279 -6.79 29.24 -7.79
C THR A 279 -5.65 29.81 -6.93
N PRO A 280 -5.93 30.32 -5.72
CA PRO A 280 -4.89 30.77 -4.79
C PRO A 280 -3.89 29.65 -4.46
N GLY A 281 -2.65 30.04 -4.14
CA GLY A 281 -1.59 29.11 -3.79
C GLY A 281 -0.75 29.53 -2.60
N ILE A 282 -0.15 28.55 -1.93
CA ILE A 282 0.87 28.72 -0.90
C ILE A 282 2.22 28.33 -1.48
N LEU A 283 3.16 29.27 -1.47
CA LEU A 283 4.52 29.09 -1.96
C LEU A 283 5.43 28.74 -0.78
N VAL A 284 6.14 27.63 -0.94
CA VAL A 284 7.19 27.16 -0.03
C VAL A 284 8.53 27.40 -0.73
N HIS A 285 9.13 28.56 -0.48
CA HIS A 285 10.41 28.96 -1.07
C HIS A 285 11.60 28.38 -0.29
N ASN A 286 11.80 27.06 -0.39
CA ASN A 286 12.91 26.40 0.29
C ASN A 286 13.47 25.22 -0.52
N LYS A 287 14.79 25.25 -0.78
CA LYS A 287 15.49 24.19 -1.53
C LYS A 287 15.48 22.84 -0.81
N ILE A 288 15.72 22.83 0.50
CA ILE A 288 15.79 21.57 1.27
C ILE A 288 14.41 20.89 1.27
N PHE A 289 13.32 21.66 1.39
CA PHE A 289 11.97 21.11 1.27
C PHE A 289 11.74 20.47 -0.11
N VAL A 290 12.13 21.16 -1.20
CA VAL A 290 12.01 20.59 -2.56
C VAL A 290 12.86 19.33 -2.71
N ASP A 291 14.09 19.33 -2.21
CA ASP A 291 14.97 18.16 -2.26
C ASP A 291 14.41 17.00 -1.42
N PHE A 292 13.78 17.28 -0.27
CA PHE A 292 13.08 16.28 0.54
C PHE A 292 11.88 15.66 -0.19
N ILE A 293 10.99 16.48 -0.77
CA ILE A 293 9.86 16.00 -1.57
C ILE A 293 10.34 15.11 -2.73
N LYS A 294 11.46 15.46 -3.37
CA LYS A 294 12.07 14.64 -4.42
C LYS A 294 12.67 13.34 -3.88
N ALA A 295 13.40 13.39 -2.77
CA ALA A 295 14.05 12.22 -2.17
C ALA A 295 13.06 11.12 -1.76
N ILE A 296 11.84 11.51 -1.35
CA ILE A 296 10.78 10.57 -0.97
C ILE A 296 9.83 10.20 -2.12
N ASP A 297 10.13 10.63 -3.35
CA ASP A 297 9.28 10.46 -4.53
C ASP A 297 7.86 11.03 -4.40
N ALA A 298 7.70 12.16 -3.71
CA ALA A 298 6.42 12.88 -3.56
C ALA A 298 6.23 14.02 -4.60
N GLY A 299 7.15 14.15 -5.56
CA GLY A 299 7.09 15.13 -6.65
C GLY A 299 6.52 14.56 -7.96
N GLY A 300 6.89 15.19 -9.08
CA GLY A 300 6.53 14.73 -10.43
C GLY A 300 5.23 15.29 -10.98
N ASN A 301 4.91 14.90 -12.21
CA ASN A 301 3.66 15.26 -12.88
C ASN A 301 2.48 14.44 -12.34
N SER A 302 1.25 14.87 -12.62
CA SER A 302 0.02 14.23 -12.11
C SER A 302 -0.08 12.73 -12.44
N SER A 303 0.45 12.28 -13.57
CA SER A 303 0.50 10.87 -13.98
C SER A 303 1.61 10.05 -13.32
N GLU A 304 2.58 10.70 -12.70
CA GLU A 304 3.77 10.08 -12.09
C GLU A 304 3.67 9.99 -10.56
N LYS A 305 2.78 10.79 -9.95
CA LYS A 305 2.57 10.84 -8.50
C LYS A 305 2.33 9.45 -7.91
N GLN A 306 2.82 9.20 -6.70
CA GLN A 306 2.63 7.95 -5.97
C GLN A 306 2.65 8.21 -4.46
N ILE A 307 2.11 7.30 -3.65
CA ILE A 307 2.28 7.40 -2.19
C ILE A 307 3.75 7.08 -1.86
N PRO A 308 4.48 7.97 -1.15
CA PRO A 308 5.85 7.74 -0.76
C PRO A 308 6.00 6.44 0.02
N SER A 309 7.05 5.65 -0.27
CA SER A 309 7.38 4.46 0.52
C SER A 309 7.53 4.80 2.01
N LEU A 310 8.01 6.00 2.30
CA LEU A 310 8.11 6.55 3.65
C LEU A 310 6.75 6.52 4.39
N ILE A 311 5.64 6.88 3.72
CA ILE A 311 4.29 6.87 4.31
C ILE A 311 3.69 5.45 4.31
N LEU A 312 3.90 4.68 3.25
CA LEU A 312 3.44 3.29 3.19
C LEU A 312 4.06 2.43 4.31
N LYS A 313 5.29 2.74 4.75
CA LYS A 313 5.96 2.07 5.87
C LYS A 313 5.53 2.54 7.25
N SER A 314 4.69 3.56 7.34
CA SER A 314 4.25 4.13 8.62
C SER A 314 3.02 3.42 9.17
N SER A 315 2.75 3.68 10.46
CA SER A 315 1.55 3.20 11.16
C SER A 315 0.25 3.66 10.50
N ASP A 316 -0.84 2.94 10.77
CA ASP A 316 -2.16 3.26 10.22
C ASP A 316 -2.66 4.66 10.64
N LYS A 317 -2.21 5.18 11.79
CA LYS A 317 -2.48 6.56 12.21
C LYS A 317 -1.88 7.59 11.25
N ILE A 318 -0.64 7.38 10.82
CA ILE A 318 0.07 8.27 9.89
C ILE A 318 -0.51 8.11 8.48
N LEU A 319 -0.81 6.86 8.10
CA LEU A 319 -1.44 6.57 6.82
C LEU A 319 -2.85 7.19 6.71
N SER A 320 -3.61 7.20 7.80
CA SER A 320 -4.92 7.86 7.87
C SER A 320 -4.81 9.38 7.73
N ALA A 321 -3.79 9.99 8.34
CA ALA A 321 -3.52 11.42 8.19
C ALA A 321 -3.12 11.77 6.74
N PHE A 322 -2.35 10.91 6.08
CA PHE A 322 -2.08 11.02 4.65
C PHE A 322 -3.36 10.93 3.81
N LEU A 323 -4.19 9.92 4.04
CA LEU A 323 -5.44 9.74 3.32
C LEU A 323 -6.38 10.94 3.53
N LYS A 324 -6.42 11.49 4.75
CA LYS A 324 -7.15 12.74 5.06
C LYS A 324 -6.64 13.90 4.21
N GLY A 325 -5.33 14.16 4.21
CA GLY A 325 -4.76 15.22 3.40
C GLY A 325 -5.09 15.06 1.91
N TYR A 326 -4.99 13.83 1.39
CA TYR A 326 -5.31 13.54 -0.01
C TYR A 326 -6.80 13.78 -0.32
N TYR A 327 -7.71 13.28 0.52
CA TYR A 327 -9.15 13.45 0.37
C TYR A 327 -9.58 14.93 0.43
N LEU A 328 -8.97 15.70 1.35
CA LEU A 328 -9.25 17.13 1.48
C LEU A 328 -8.80 17.93 0.27
N GLY A 329 -7.71 17.54 -0.40
CA GLY A 329 -7.30 18.15 -1.66
C GLY A 329 -8.19 17.72 -2.82
N ASP A 330 -8.20 16.43 -3.17
CA ASP A 330 -8.71 15.94 -4.46
C ASP A 330 -9.92 14.98 -4.36
N GLY A 331 -10.44 14.74 -3.15
CA GLY A 331 -11.59 13.87 -2.93
C GLY A 331 -12.94 14.59 -2.95
N SER A 332 -14.00 13.90 -3.37
CA SER A 332 -15.36 14.42 -3.36
C SER A 332 -16.32 13.48 -2.64
N PHE A 333 -17.42 14.03 -2.11
CA PHE A 333 -18.50 13.26 -1.52
C PHE A 333 -19.85 13.69 -2.10
N SER A 334 -20.61 12.74 -2.61
CA SER A 334 -21.95 12.97 -3.16
C SER A 334 -22.82 11.73 -2.97
N GLN A 335 -24.07 11.91 -2.54
CA GLN A 335 -25.08 10.83 -2.47
C GLN A 335 -24.62 9.55 -1.74
N GLY A 336 -23.85 9.68 -0.65
CA GLY A 336 -23.37 8.52 0.12
C GLY A 336 -22.18 7.79 -0.50
N GLU A 337 -21.48 8.43 -1.44
CA GLU A 337 -20.29 7.92 -2.09
C GLU A 337 -19.14 8.92 -1.96
N ILE A 338 -17.98 8.42 -1.55
CA ILE A 338 -16.71 9.15 -1.68
C ILE A 338 -16.05 8.73 -3.00
N GLU A 339 -15.63 9.69 -3.80
CA GLU A 339 -14.83 9.49 -5.01
C GLU A 339 -13.44 10.09 -4.81
N LEU A 340 -12.39 9.31 -5.12
CA LEU A 340 -11.02 9.78 -5.30
C LEU A 340 -10.65 9.60 -6.76
N SER A 341 -10.16 10.64 -7.41
CA SER A 341 -9.67 10.59 -8.79
C SER A 341 -8.16 10.80 -8.85
N THR A 342 -7.50 10.28 -9.88
CA THR A 342 -6.08 10.56 -10.16
C THR A 342 -5.71 10.22 -11.61
N ALA A 343 -4.72 10.90 -12.17
CA ALA A 343 -4.11 10.54 -13.45
C ALA A 343 -3.02 9.46 -13.31
N SER A 344 -2.61 9.12 -12.08
CA SER A 344 -1.56 8.14 -11.81
C SER A 344 -2.11 6.78 -11.42
N LYS A 345 -1.79 5.76 -12.23
CA LYS A 345 -2.07 4.37 -11.90
C LYS A 345 -1.37 3.94 -10.60
N LYS A 346 -0.13 4.38 -10.39
CA LYS A 346 0.64 4.06 -9.17
C LYS A 346 -0.03 4.66 -7.92
N LEU A 347 -0.59 5.86 -8.02
CA LEU A 347 -1.32 6.49 -6.92
C LEU A 347 -2.63 5.77 -6.62
N GLN A 348 -3.40 5.38 -7.64
CA GLN A 348 -4.63 4.58 -7.43
C GLN A 348 -4.32 3.26 -6.71
N ILE A 349 -3.27 2.56 -7.14
CA ILE A 349 -2.81 1.31 -6.50
C ILE A 349 -2.41 1.60 -5.05
N GLY A 350 -1.58 2.61 -4.80
CA GLY A 350 -1.18 3.00 -3.44
C GLY A 350 -2.38 3.29 -2.53
N LEU A 351 -3.36 4.06 -3.02
CA LEU A 351 -4.59 4.37 -2.29
C LEU A 351 -5.44 3.11 -2.04
N SER A 352 -5.55 2.21 -3.03
CA SER A 352 -6.26 0.94 -2.89
C SER A 352 -5.68 0.09 -1.75
N TYR A 353 -4.36 -0.09 -1.72
CA TYR A 353 -3.69 -0.83 -0.64
C TYR A 353 -3.77 -0.08 0.71
N THR A 354 -3.73 1.25 0.71
CA THR A 354 -3.98 2.06 1.92
C THR A 354 -5.37 1.82 2.49
N LEU A 355 -6.41 1.88 1.65
CA LEU A 355 -7.78 1.63 2.08
C LEU A 355 -7.96 0.20 2.59
N THR A 356 -7.35 -0.79 1.94
CA THR A 356 -7.32 -2.17 2.43
C THR A 356 -6.61 -2.30 3.78
N ARG A 357 -5.50 -1.59 4.03
CA ARG A 357 -4.88 -1.58 5.37
C ARG A 357 -5.82 -1.03 6.45
N LEU A 358 -6.59 0.00 6.11
CA LEU A 358 -7.57 0.61 7.01
C LEU A 358 -8.88 -0.20 7.12
N GLY A 359 -9.02 -1.33 6.39
CA GLY A 359 -10.23 -2.15 6.38
C GLY A 359 -11.42 -1.49 5.67
N ILE A 360 -11.16 -0.56 4.75
CA ILE A 360 -12.19 0.17 4.01
C ILE A 360 -12.40 -0.50 2.65
N PHE A 361 -13.57 -1.12 2.48
CA PHE A 361 -13.96 -1.68 1.19
C PHE A 361 -14.16 -0.56 0.16
N HIS A 362 -13.65 -0.79 -1.05
CA HIS A 362 -13.64 0.20 -2.11
C HIS A 362 -13.69 -0.48 -3.49
N LEU A 363 -14.18 0.29 -4.47
CA LEU A 363 -14.24 -0.08 -5.88
C LEU A 363 -13.16 0.69 -6.64
N LEU A 364 -12.57 0.05 -7.65
CA LEU A 364 -11.65 0.66 -8.59
C LEU A 364 -12.37 0.84 -9.94
N ALA A 365 -12.13 1.97 -10.60
CA ALA A 365 -12.62 2.19 -11.95
C ALA A 365 -11.58 2.94 -12.78
N ILE A 366 -11.73 2.84 -14.10
CA ILE A 366 -10.92 3.58 -15.07
C ILE A 366 -11.89 4.30 -15.99
N LYS A 367 -11.80 5.63 -16.04
CA LYS A 367 -12.52 6.47 -16.98
C LYS A 367 -11.56 6.86 -18.10
N LYS A 368 -11.85 6.43 -19.32
CA LYS A 368 -11.18 6.93 -20.52
C LYS A 368 -11.77 8.29 -20.87
N PHE A 369 -10.93 9.30 -21.01
CA PHE A 369 -11.34 10.62 -21.50
C PHE A 369 -10.30 11.10 -22.50
N LYS A 370 -10.74 11.26 -23.77
CA LYS A 370 -9.83 11.40 -24.91
C LYS A 370 -8.81 10.23 -24.90
N GLU A 371 -7.53 10.52 -25.10
CA GLU A 371 -6.44 9.54 -25.08
C GLU A 371 -5.89 9.26 -23.66
N LYS A 372 -6.49 9.82 -22.61
CA LYS A 372 -5.99 9.71 -21.23
C LYS A 372 -6.89 8.82 -20.37
N ASN A 373 -6.25 8.01 -19.54
CA ASN A 373 -6.92 7.24 -18.49
C ASN A 373 -6.95 8.06 -17.19
N TYR A 374 -8.13 8.15 -16.58
CA TYR A 374 -8.30 8.63 -15.22
C TYR A 374 -8.71 7.46 -14.33
N TYR A 375 -7.99 7.32 -13.24
CA TYR A 375 -8.13 6.23 -12.29
C TYR A 375 -8.97 6.71 -11.11
N ARG A 376 -10.05 5.98 -10.81
CA ARG A 376 -11.04 6.37 -9.80
C ARG A 376 -11.16 5.32 -8.71
N ILE A 377 -11.44 5.76 -7.50
CA ILE A 377 -11.71 4.90 -6.35
C ILE A 377 -13.02 5.37 -5.72
N PHE A 378 -13.91 4.43 -5.45
CA PHE A 378 -15.19 4.71 -4.82
C PHE A 378 -15.31 4.01 -3.47
N ILE A 379 -15.72 4.74 -2.45
CA ILE A 379 -16.03 4.19 -1.13
C ILE A 379 -17.53 4.40 -0.90
N ARG A 380 -18.25 3.28 -0.75
CA ARG A 380 -19.71 3.24 -0.64
C ARG A 380 -20.13 2.47 0.61
N GLY A 381 -21.36 2.75 1.05
CA GLY A 381 -22.00 2.02 2.12
C GLY A 381 -21.64 2.56 3.49
N ILE A 382 -22.64 2.62 4.36
CA ILE A 382 -22.58 3.32 5.64
C ILE A 382 -21.43 2.84 6.55
N ASN A 383 -21.13 1.54 6.55
CA ASN A 383 -20.07 0.97 7.37
C ASN A 383 -18.68 1.44 6.90
N ASN A 384 -18.44 1.49 5.59
CA ASN A 384 -17.17 1.96 5.05
C ASN A 384 -17.01 3.47 5.27
N LEU A 385 -18.09 4.25 5.12
CA LEU A 385 -18.09 5.67 5.43
C LEU A 385 -17.79 5.94 6.91
N LYS A 386 -18.34 5.15 7.83
CA LYS A 386 -18.03 5.22 9.27
C LYS A 386 -16.56 4.95 9.56
N ILE A 387 -15.98 3.92 8.95
CA ILE A 387 -14.55 3.60 9.10
C ILE A 387 -13.68 4.73 8.53
N PHE A 388 -14.02 5.22 7.33
CA PHE A 388 -13.32 6.33 6.69
C PHE A 388 -13.39 7.60 7.55
N TYR A 389 -14.58 7.99 8.01
CA TYR A 389 -14.80 9.13 8.89
C TYR A 389 -13.97 9.04 10.16
N LYS A 390 -13.98 7.89 10.82
CA LYS A 390 -13.16 7.63 12.02
C LYS A 390 -11.66 7.80 11.73
N ALA A 391 -11.20 7.35 10.56
CA ALA A 391 -9.81 7.51 10.12
C ALA A 391 -9.41 8.98 9.91
N MET A 392 -10.35 9.86 9.50
CA MET A 392 -10.08 11.30 9.35
C MET A 392 -9.82 12.02 10.68
N GLY A 393 -10.23 11.44 11.80
CA GLY A 393 -10.06 12.00 13.14
C GLY A 393 -11.07 13.10 13.51
N LYS A 394 -11.40 13.18 14.81
CA LYS A 394 -12.50 14.04 15.34
C LYS A 394 -12.34 15.54 15.05
N ASN A 395 -11.12 16.06 15.00
CA ASN A 395 -10.86 17.49 14.81
C ASN A 395 -10.91 17.95 13.34
N SER A 396 -11.41 17.09 12.45
CA SER A 396 -11.47 17.35 11.01
C SER A 396 -12.85 17.82 10.54
N GLU A 397 -13.83 17.94 11.44
CA GLU A 397 -15.19 18.43 11.14
C GLU A 397 -15.23 19.90 10.68
N LYS A 398 -14.16 20.67 10.92
CA LYS A 398 -14.01 22.04 10.40
C LYS A 398 -13.95 22.11 8.86
N PHE A 399 -13.71 20.99 8.18
CA PHE A 399 -13.70 20.90 6.73
C PHE A 399 -15.05 20.41 6.22
N ASP A 400 -15.71 21.21 5.38
CA ASP A 400 -17.04 20.93 4.82
C ASP A 400 -17.16 19.52 4.21
N ARG A 401 -16.14 19.07 3.47
CA ARG A 401 -16.09 17.72 2.87
C ARG A 401 -16.19 16.58 3.88
N ILE A 402 -15.68 16.78 5.10
CA ILE A 402 -15.72 15.77 6.17
C ILE A 402 -17.03 15.90 6.95
N HIS A 403 -17.51 17.12 7.17
CA HIS A 403 -18.81 17.37 7.80
C HIS A 403 -19.95 16.72 7.02
N LYS A 404 -19.98 16.87 5.68
CA LYS A 404 -20.98 16.22 4.82
C LYS A 404 -21.02 14.69 4.94
N ILE A 405 -19.88 14.04 5.17
CA ILE A 405 -19.83 12.59 5.40
C ILE A 405 -20.53 12.26 6.73
N LYS A 406 -20.25 13.04 7.78
CA LYS A 406 -20.87 12.87 9.10
C LYS A 406 -22.39 13.02 9.03
N ASP A 407 -22.88 14.09 8.41
CA ASP A 407 -24.32 14.35 8.26
C ASP A 407 -25.03 13.19 7.55
N TYR A 408 -24.40 12.68 6.49
CA TYR A 408 -24.92 11.51 5.79
C TYR A 408 -24.95 10.27 6.69
N ILE A 409 -23.88 10.03 7.46
CA ILE A 409 -23.79 8.90 8.38
C ILE A 409 -24.88 8.96 9.45
N ASP A 410 -25.13 10.13 10.01
CA ASP A 410 -26.08 10.34 11.10
C ASP A 410 -27.54 10.27 10.58
N SER A 411 -27.78 10.69 9.34
CA SER A 411 -29.12 10.65 8.71
C SER A 411 -29.59 9.25 8.26
N LYS A 412 -28.67 8.27 8.11
CA LYS A 412 -28.99 6.95 7.56
C LYS A 412 -28.68 5.82 8.54
N LYS A 413 -29.70 5.02 8.88
CA LYS A 413 -29.54 3.84 9.73
C LYS A 413 -28.86 2.67 9.02
N THR A 414 -29.17 2.42 7.75
CA THR A 414 -28.62 1.32 6.95
C THR A 414 -28.50 1.67 5.47
N THR A 415 -27.63 0.95 4.75
CA THR A 415 -27.55 0.99 3.29
C THR A 415 -27.35 -0.43 2.75
N TYR A 416 -28.14 -0.81 1.75
CA TYR A 416 -27.93 -2.05 1.00
C TYR A 416 -26.67 -1.94 0.12
N THR A 417 -25.88 -3.02 0.03
CA THR A 417 -24.77 -3.13 -0.94
C THR A 417 -24.87 -4.46 -1.67
N SER A 418 -24.86 -4.39 -3.00
CA SER A 418 -24.86 -5.59 -3.86
C SER A 418 -23.46 -6.06 -4.22
N TYR A 419 -22.40 -5.38 -3.78
CA TYR A 419 -21.02 -5.71 -4.11
C TYR A 419 -20.38 -6.68 -3.11
N ASP A 420 -20.64 -6.48 -1.82
CA ASP A 420 -20.02 -7.23 -0.73
C ASP A 420 -20.94 -8.37 -0.27
N VAL A 421 -21.04 -9.41 -1.10
CA VAL A 421 -21.98 -10.52 -0.96
C VAL A 421 -21.28 -11.88 -0.90
N VAL A 422 -21.93 -12.88 -0.30
CA VAL A 422 -21.40 -14.24 -0.17
C VAL A 422 -22.09 -15.16 -1.18
N PRO A 423 -21.35 -15.94 -1.98
CA PRO A 423 -21.91 -16.64 -3.14
C PRO A 423 -22.51 -18.01 -2.77
N LEU A 424 -23.35 -18.10 -1.73
CA LEU A 424 -23.96 -19.39 -1.35
C LEU A 424 -25.20 -19.71 -2.20
N SER A 425 -25.40 -20.99 -2.51
CA SER A 425 -26.62 -21.46 -3.19
C SER A 425 -27.83 -21.41 -2.27
N SER A 426 -29.02 -21.16 -2.85
CA SER A 426 -30.30 -21.23 -2.13
C SER A 426 -30.51 -22.60 -1.48
N LYS A 427 -30.13 -23.69 -2.18
CA LYS A 427 -30.18 -25.07 -1.67
C LYS A 427 -29.34 -25.23 -0.40
N LEU A 428 -28.10 -24.73 -0.39
CA LEU A 428 -27.27 -24.79 0.82
C LEU A 428 -27.90 -24.00 1.97
N ILE A 429 -28.35 -22.77 1.72
CA ILE A 429 -28.97 -21.93 2.75
C ILE A 429 -30.22 -22.61 3.33
N SER A 430 -31.05 -23.21 2.46
CA SER A 430 -32.23 -23.99 2.87
C SER A 430 -31.85 -25.15 3.77
N ASN A 431 -30.83 -25.93 3.37
CA ASN A 431 -30.36 -27.07 4.15
C ASN A 431 -29.81 -26.63 5.52
N LEU A 432 -29.00 -25.57 5.56
CA LEU A 432 -28.45 -25.02 6.82
C LEU A 432 -29.56 -24.55 7.75
N TYR A 433 -30.55 -23.83 7.21
CA TYR A 433 -31.68 -23.34 8.00
C TYR A 433 -32.54 -24.50 8.53
N GLN A 434 -32.96 -25.43 7.67
CA GLN A 434 -33.78 -26.60 8.06
C GLN A 434 -33.09 -27.53 9.05
N SER A 435 -31.76 -27.64 8.96
CA SER A 435 -30.97 -28.49 9.85
C SER A 435 -30.62 -27.83 11.19
N SER A 436 -30.93 -26.55 11.36
CA SER A 436 -30.66 -25.78 12.58
C SER A 436 -31.91 -25.65 13.45
N LYS A 437 -31.75 -25.35 14.74
CA LYS A 437 -32.86 -25.01 15.64
C LYS A 437 -33.33 -23.55 15.49
N VAL A 438 -32.79 -22.82 14.52
CA VAL A 438 -33.05 -21.39 14.32
C VAL A 438 -34.44 -21.18 13.74
N THR A 439 -35.25 -20.35 14.40
CA THR A 439 -36.60 -20.03 13.94
C THR A 439 -36.63 -18.80 13.02
N TYR A 440 -37.66 -18.72 12.18
CA TYR A 440 -37.90 -17.54 11.32
C TYR A 440 -37.99 -16.24 12.13
N SER A 441 -38.66 -16.27 13.29
CA SER A 441 -38.82 -15.09 14.16
C SER A 441 -37.46 -14.55 14.64
N GLN A 442 -36.56 -15.45 15.08
CA GLN A 442 -35.20 -15.08 15.50
C GLN A 442 -34.43 -14.38 14.37
N LEU A 443 -34.45 -14.95 13.15
CA LEU A 443 -33.81 -14.34 11.98
C LEU A 443 -34.40 -12.97 11.64
N LYS A 444 -35.74 -12.85 11.65
CA LYS A 444 -36.44 -11.62 11.33
C LYS A 444 -36.10 -10.49 12.30
N THR A 445 -35.97 -10.77 13.60
CA THR A 445 -35.55 -9.76 14.60
C THR A 445 -34.15 -9.18 14.34
N GLN A 446 -33.28 -9.93 13.66
CA GLN A 446 -31.95 -9.48 13.23
C GLN A 446 -31.92 -8.94 11.78
N GLY A 447 -33.09 -8.67 11.21
CA GLY A 447 -33.26 -8.14 9.86
C GLY A 447 -32.86 -9.13 8.77
N ILE A 448 -32.97 -10.44 9.02
CA ILE A 448 -32.70 -11.50 8.05
C ILE A 448 -34.03 -12.07 7.56
N GLU A 449 -34.47 -11.61 6.39
CA GLU A 449 -35.62 -12.19 5.70
C GLU A 449 -35.16 -13.43 4.92
N ILE A 450 -35.23 -14.61 5.57
CA ILE A 450 -34.63 -15.84 5.05
C ILE A 450 -35.24 -16.29 3.70
N SER A 451 -36.51 -15.93 3.48
CA SER A 451 -37.26 -16.22 2.26
C SER A 451 -36.63 -15.61 1.00
N ASN A 452 -35.99 -14.44 1.10
CA ASN A 452 -35.27 -13.81 -0.01
C ASN A 452 -34.10 -14.66 -0.51
N TYR A 453 -33.44 -15.40 0.39
CA TYR A 453 -32.24 -16.19 0.06
C TYR A 453 -32.58 -17.62 -0.35
N ILE A 454 -33.60 -18.23 0.25
CA ILE A 454 -34.05 -19.57 -0.09
C ILE A 454 -34.95 -19.57 -1.33
N GLY A 455 -35.93 -18.65 -1.37
CA GLY A 455 -36.93 -18.57 -2.44
C GLY A 455 -36.43 -17.79 -3.66
N ASN A 456 -36.07 -16.51 -3.46
CA ASN A 456 -35.69 -15.62 -4.58
C ASN A 456 -34.24 -15.84 -5.06
N GLY A 457 -33.45 -16.64 -4.35
CA GLY A 457 -32.04 -16.90 -4.69
C GLY A 457 -31.14 -15.67 -4.56
N GLU A 458 -31.53 -14.68 -3.76
CA GLU A 458 -30.67 -13.53 -3.46
C GLU A 458 -29.40 -13.97 -2.72
N ARG A 459 -28.34 -13.18 -2.87
CA ARG A 459 -27.09 -13.42 -2.12
C ARG A 459 -27.06 -12.53 -0.88
N MET A 460 -26.78 -13.14 0.27
CA MET A 460 -26.58 -12.40 1.51
C MET A 460 -25.40 -11.43 1.39
N SER A 461 -25.56 -10.20 1.88
CA SER A 461 -24.41 -9.34 2.15
C SER A 461 -23.49 -10.01 3.18
N THR A 462 -22.19 -9.69 3.19
CA THR A 462 -21.28 -10.21 4.22
C THR A 462 -21.77 -9.95 5.64
N SER A 463 -22.35 -8.77 5.89
CA SER A 463 -22.91 -8.43 7.20
C SER A 463 -24.10 -9.31 7.59
N THR A 464 -24.99 -9.60 6.63
CA THR A 464 -26.15 -10.47 6.83
C THR A 464 -25.70 -11.91 7.06
N PHE A 465 -24.77 -12.39 6.22
CA PHE A 465 -24.21 -13.74 6.33
C PHE A 465 -23.52 -13.96 7.69
N LYS A 466 -22.76 -12.98 8.20
CA LYS A 466 -22.16 -13.09 9.54
C LYS A 466 -23.19 -13.21 10.65
N ARG A 467 -24.28 -12.44 10.61
CA ARG A 467 -25.39 -12.59 11.57
C ARG A 467 -26.04 -13.97 11.46
N PHE A 468 -26.27 -14.46 10.23
CA PHE A 468 -26.80 -15.81 10.00
C PHE A 468 -25.86 -16.90 10.55
N ALA A 469 -24.56 -16.78 10.32
CA ALA A 469 -23.55 -17.73 10.80
C ALA A 469 -23.44 -17.75 12.33
N GLU A 470 -23.67 -16.61 13.02
CA GLU A 470 -23.68 -16.58 14.49
C GLU A 470 -24.84 -17.41 15.06
N PHE A 471 -26.02 -17.35 14.46
CA PHE A 471 -27.13 -18.24 14.85
C PHE A 471 -26.79 -19.73 14.69
N LEU A 472 -26.11 -20.10 13.60
CA LEU A 472 -25.65 -21.49 13.41
C LEU A 472 -24.60 -21.90 14.46
N LYS A 473 -23.77 -20.96 14.92
CA LYS A 473 -22.77 -21.20 15.96
C LYS A 473 -23.41 -21.45 17.33
N GLU A 474 -24.52 -20.78 17.62
CA GLU A 474 -25.29 -20.91 18.86
C GLU A 474 -26.13 -22.19 18.93
N ASP A 475 -26.39 -22.85 17.78
CA ASP A 475 -27.15 -24.11 17.67
C ASP A 475 -26.52 -25.31 18.43
N GLY A 476 -25.23 -25.20 18.77
CA GLY A 476 -24.48 -26.18 19.57
C GLY A 476 -23.69 -27.23 18.76
N GLU A 477 -23.92 -27.34 17.45
CA GLU A 477 -23.27 -28.31 16.55
C GLU A 477 -22.16 -27.66 15.70
N LYS A 478 -21.10 -27.14 16.35
CA LYS A 478 -20.06 -26.38 15.64
C LYS A 478 -19.38 -27.15 14.50
N ASP A 479 -19.16 -28.45 14.66
CA ASP A 479 -18.46 -29.27 13.65
C ASP A 479 -19.27 -29.37 12.35
N LYS A 480 -20.59 -29.46 12.47
CA LYS A 480 -21.53 -29.50 11.33
C LYS A 480 -21.47 -28.24 10.48
N TYR A 481 -21.29 -27.07 11.11
CA TYR A 481 -21.23 -25.78 10.42
C TYR A 481 -19.81 -25.24 10.28
N SER A 482 -18.79 -26.04 10.60
CA SER A 482 -17.38 -25.63 10.69
C SER A 482 -16.91 -24.85 9.47
N GLN A 483 -17.28 -25.28 8.28
CA GLN A 483 -16.93 -24.64 7.02
C GLN A 483 -17.58 -23.24 6.85
N ILE A 484 -18.86 -23.10 7.22
CA ILE A 484 -19.59 -21.83 7.17
C ILE A 484 -19.05 -20.85 8.21
N LEU A 485 -18.74 -21.34 9.41
CA LEU A 485 -18.13 -20.55 10.48
C LEU A 485 -16.71 -20.11 10.11
N ARG A 486 -15.95 -20.97 9.42
CA ARG A 486 -14.63 -20.63 8.87
C ARG A 486 -14.74 -19.53 7.81
N LEU A 487 -15.66 -19.65 6.86
CA LEU A 487 -15.89 -18.60 5.86
C LEU A 487 -16.32 -17.28 6.52
N SER A 488 -17.22 -17.34 7.50
CA SER A 488 -17.67 -16.17 8.28
C SER A 488 -16.48 -15.43 8.92
N SER A 489 -15.57 -16.18 9.54
CA SER A 489 -14.35 -15.63 10.17
C SER A 489 -13.40 -15.03 9.13
N LEU A 490 -13.17 -15.73 8.01
CA LEU A 490 -12.29 -15.25 6.94
C LEU A 490 -12.81 -13.97 6.27
N LEU A 491 -14.13 -13.76 6.23
CA LEU A 491 -14.73 -12.54 5.67
C LEU A 491 -14.39 -11.25 6.45
N ASP A 492 -13.71 -11.32 7.60
CA ASP A 492 -13.04 -10.16 8.21
C ASP A 492 -11.79 -9.69 7.44
N TYR A 493 -11.13 -10.60 6.72
CA TYR A 493 -9.87 -10.36 6.02
C TYR A 493 -10.00 -10.44 4.51
N ILE A 494 -10.98 -11.19 4.00
CA ILE A 494 -11.29 -11.30 2.57
C ILE A 494 -12.73 -10.89 2.26
N PHE A 495 -13.02 -10.76 0.98
CA PHE A 495 -14.38 -10.65 0.45
C PHE A 495 -14.48 -11.42 -0.87
N CYS A 496 -15.70 -11.83 -1.22
CA CYS A 496 -15.97 -12.63 -2.41
C CYS A 496 -16.18 -11.68 -3.59
N ASP A 497 -15.23 -11.63 -4.52
CA ASP A 497 -15.31 -10.74 -5.66
C ASP A 497 -15.65 -11.50 -6.94
N ARG A 498 -16.71 -11.06 -7.62
CA ARG A 498 -17.22 -11.75 -8.81
C ARG A 498 -16.36 -11.40 -10.03
N ILE A 499 -15.90 -12.41 -10.76
CA ILE A 499 -15.24 -12.25 -12.05
C ILE A 499 -16.25 -11.71 -13.07
N VAL A 500 -15.87 -10.64 -13.76
CA VAL A 500 -16.68 -10.00 -14.82
C VAL A 500 -16.03 -10.09 -16.20
N SER A 501 -14.73 -10.39 -16.27
CA SER A 501 -14.01 -10.57 -17.53
C SER A 501 -12.81 -11.49 -17.33
N THR A 502 -12.60 -12.38 -18.31
CA THR A 502 -11.45 -13.27 -18.45
C THR A 502 -10.99 -13.19 -19.90
N GLU A 503 -9.75 -12.79 -20.15
CA GLU A 503 -9.16 -12.65 -21.50
C GLU A 503 -7.85 -13.44 -21.55
N GLU A 504 -7.68 -14.33 -22.52
CA GLU A 504 -6.39 -14.95 -22.83
C GLU A 504 -5.63 -14.06 -23.81
N ILE A 505 -4.37 -13.79 -23.51
CA ILE A 505 -3.47 -12.98 -24.33
C ILE A 505 -2.28 -13.87 -24.67
N LYS A 506 -2.08 -14.15 -25.97
CA LYS A 506 -1.05 -15.07 -26.47
C LYS A 506 0.17 -14.29 -26.95
N ASP A 507 0.88 -13.70 -26.01
CA ASP A 507 2.11 -12.95 -26.26
C ASP A 507 3.24 -13.44 -25.35
N PRO A 508 4.44 -13.71 -25.89
CA PRO A 508 5.62 -14.03 -25.09
C PRO A 508 5.96 -12.90 -24.10
N ILE A 509 5.88 -13.20 -22.80
CA ILE A 509 6.11 -12.22 -21.74
C ILE A 509 6.95 -12.79 -20.60
N ASN A 510 7.74 -11.93 -19.96
CA ASN A 510 8.44 -12.28 -18.73
C ASN A 510 7.45 -12.36 -17.57
N VAL A 511 7.50 -13.47 -16.84
CA VAL A 511 6.68 -13.73 -15.67
C VAL A 511 7.56 -13.94 -14.44
N TYR A 512 6.98 -13.67 -13.29
CA TYR A 512 7.68 -13.61 -12.01
C TYR A 512 6.89 -14.37 -10.95
N ASP A 513 7.58 -14.84 -9.91
CA ASP A 513 6.95 -15.46 -8.76
C ASP A 513 7.77 -15.25 -7.48
N VAL A 514 7.13 -15.39 -6.32
CA VAL A 514 7.78 -15.36 -5.00
C VAL A 514 7.46 -16.65 -4.26
N CYS A 515 8.46 -17.47 -3.94
CA CYS A 515 8.22 -18.73 -3.26
C CYS A 515 8.19 -18.55 -1.73
N ILE A 516 7.05 -18.83 -1.10
CA ILE A 516 6.90 -18.82 0.37
C ILE A 516 6.78 -20.28 0.81
N PRO A 517 7.75 -20.83 1.56
CA PRO A 517 7.83 -22.26 1.86
C PRO A 517 6.59 -22.87 2.55
N GLU A 518 5.87 -22.09 3.37
CA GLU A 518 4.83 -22.64 4.27
C GLU A 518 3.39 -22.20 3.95
N LYS A 519 3.19 -21.03 3.32
CA LYS A 519 1.86 -20.37 3.27
C LYS A 519 1.20 -20.45 1.90
N GLU A 520 1.87 -21.00 0.89
CA GLU A 520 1.39 -21.22 -0.48
C GLU A 520 0.74 -20.02 -1.24
N ASN A 521 0.69 -18.82 -0.66
CA ASN A 521 0.01 -17.67 -1.25
C ASN A 521 0.62 -16.33 -0.81
N PHE A 522 0.30 -15.27 -1.54
CA PHE A 522 0.68 -13.90 -1.20
C PHE A 522 -0.38 -12.88 -1.68
N VAL A 523 -0.33 -11.67 -1.12
CA VAL A 523 -1.22 -10.57 -1.51
C VAL A 523 -0.60 -9.73 -2.63
N GLY A 524 -1.27 -9.66 -3.78
CA GLY A 524 -0.82 -8.90 -4.95
C GLY A 524 -1.97 -8.47 -5.86
N GLY A 525 -1.65 -7.86 -7.00
CA GLY A 525 -2.63 -7.48 -8.02
C GLY A 525 -2.94 -5.98 -8.09
N HIS A 526 -3.63 -5.59 -9.16
CA HIS A 526 -4.14 -4.23 -9.32
C HIS A 526 -5.39 -4.08 -8.46
N GLY A 527 -5.14 -3.72 -7.20
CA GLY A 527 -6.08 -3.93 -6.11
C GLY A 527 -5.78 -5.26 -5.40
N PRO A 528 -5.76 -5.31 -4.06
CA PRO A 528 -5.34 -6.51 -3.32
C PRO A 528 -6.21 -7.75 -3.58
N ILE A 529 -5.60 -8.79 -4.16
CA ILE A 529 -6.14 -10.14 -4.40
C ILE A 529 -5.19 -11.18 -3.76
N LEU A 530 -5.74 -12.33 -3.37
CA LEU A 530 -4.94 -13.47 -2.92
C LEU A 530 -4.44 -14.29 -4.12
N LEU A 531 -3.12 -14.37 -4.28
CA LEU A 531 -2.45 -15.07 -5.37
C LEU A 531 -1.72 -16.29 -4.83
N HIS A 532 -1.76 -17.41 -5.55
CA HIS A 532 -1.02 -18.61 -5.15
C HIS A 532 0.45 -18.45 -5.54
N ASN A 533 1.37 -18.93 -4.72
CA ASN A 533 2.79 -18.99 -5.10
C ASN A 533 3.20 -20.37 -5.66
N THR A 534 4.40 -20.49 -6.21
CA THR A 534 5.00 -21.81 -6.46
C THR A 534 5.73 -22.32 -5.21
N VAL A 535 5.55 -23.61 -4.89
CA VAL A 535 6.28 -24.31 -3.84
C VAL A 535 7.75 -24.40 -4.20
N VAL A 536 8.64 -24.08 -3.25
CA VAL A 536 10.11 -24.05 -3.45
C VAL A 536 10.63 -25.35 -4.06
N GLN A 537 10.12 -26.50 -3.58
CA GLN A 537 10.52 -27.82 -4.03
C GLN A 537 10.28 -28.03 -5.53
N HIS A 538 9.19 -27.48 -6.10
CA HIS A 538 8.93 -27.58 -7.55
C HIS A 538 9.90 -26.74 -8.40
N GLN A 539 10.49 -25.69 -7.83
CA GLN A 539 11.46 -24.85 -8.54
C GLN A 539 12.87 -25.43 -8.41
N LEU A 540 13.23 -25.91 -7.22
CA LEU A 540 14.50 -26.60 -7.01
C LEU A 540 14.56 -27.93 -7.77
N SER A 541 13.44 -28.64 -7.89
CA SER A 541 13.38 -29.91 -8.63
C SER A 541 13.71 -29.73 -10.11
N LYS A 542 13.25 -28.65 -10.75
CA LYS A 542 13.60 -28.36 -12.15
C LYS A 542 15.10 -28.23 -12.37
N TRP A 543 15.84 -27.95 -11.29
CA TRP A 543 17.27 -27.62 -11.31
C TRP A 543 18.12 -28.68 -10.63
N ALA A 544 17.49 -29.75 -10.12
CA ALA A 544 18.20 -30.93 -9.67
C ALA A 544 18.51 -31.78 -10.91
N ASP A 545 19.75 -32.26 -11.01
CA ASP A 545 20.19 -33.19 -12.06
C ASP A 545 19.71 -34.60 -11.68
N ALA A 546 18.39 -34.78 -11.68
CA ALA A 546 17.71 -35.99 -11.22
C ALA A 546 16.71 -36.47 -12.28
N GLU A 547 16.82 -37.73 -12.70
CA GLU A 547 15.93 -38.35 -13.68
C GLU A 547 14.50 -38.51 -13.16
N ILE A 548 14.34 -38.67 -11.84
CA ILE A 548 13.05 -38.84 -11.17
C ILE A 548 13.05 -38.00 -9.90
N ILE A 549 12.01 -37.18 -9.73
CA ILE A 549 11.81 -36.37 -8.53
C ILE A 549 10.44 -36.72 -7.95
N ILE A 550 10.45 -37.38 -6.79
CA ILE A 550 9.25 -37.81 -6.09
C ILE A 550 8.94 -36.78 -5.00
N PHE A 551 7.80 -36.12 -5.10
CA PHE A 551 7.26 -35.29 -4.03
C PHE A 551 6.34 -36.14 -3.15
N THR A 552 6.83 -36.58 -2.01
CA THR A 552 5.98 -37.18 -0.97
C THR A 552 5.35 -36.04 -0.17
N GLY A 553 4.13 -35.64 -0.54
CA GLY A 553 3.34 -34.75 0.32
C GLY A 553 3.00 -35.49 1.61
N CYS A 554 3.33 -34.94 2.77
CA CYS A 554 2.74 -35.39 4.03
C CYS A 554 1.25 -35.03 3.96
N GLY A 555 0.42 -36.03 3.66
CA GLY A 555 -1.02 -35.93 3.82
C GLY A 555 -1.36 -35.93 5.30
N GLU A 556 -2.03 -34.86 5.73
CA GLU A 556 -3.32 -34.89 6.42
C GLU A 556 -4.06 -33.57 6.18
#